data_AF-I0ALQ9-F1
#
_entry.id   AF-I0ALQ9-F1
#
_cell.length_a   1.000
_cell.length_b   1.000
_cell.length_c   1.000
_cell.angle_alpha   90.00
_cell.angle_beta   90.00
_cell.angle_gamma   90.00
#
_symmetry.space_group_name_H-M   'P 1'
#
loop_
_entity.id
_entity.type
_entity.pdbx_description
1 polymer ?
#
loop_
_entity_poly.entity_id
_entity_poly.type
_entity_poly.pdbx_seq_one_letter_code
_entity_poly.pdbx_strand_id
1 'polypeptide(L)'
;MSKSAKPLIFYVLFLIVIVTIFFIAVVVVKISYEETIRSKEEAERRLKTENQKQVSLQAEYQDVTAEDKIRFSASSQLGMIKRIEPSIVIKVPKEKIEEFENELNLKYE
;
A
#
# COMPACT_ATOMS: atom_id res chain seq x y z
N MET A 1 -44.07 -71.81 -13.43
CA MET A 1 -43.05 -71.36 -12.46
C MET A 1 -43.00 -69.84 -12.48
N SER A 2 -43.42 -69.18 -11.40
CA SER A 2 -43.32 -67.72 -11.29
C SER A 2 -41.84 -67.33 -11.26
N LYS A 3 -41.38 -66.63 -12.31
CA LYS A 3 -40.03 -66.05 -12.32
C LYS A 3 -39.98 -65.03 -11.18
N SER A 4 -39.29 -65.37 -10.10
CA SER A 4 -39.14 -64.53 -8.91
C SER A 4 -38.67 -63.13 -9.30
N ALA A 5 -39.48 -62.10 -9.03
CA ALA A 5 -39.17 -60.70 -9.35
C ALA A 5 -38.10 -60.07 -8.44
N LYS A 6 -37.67 -60.79 -7.40
CA LYS A 6 -36.70 -60.35 -6.38
C LYS A 6 -35.34 -59.86 -6.95
N PRO A 7 -34.71 -60.51 -7.95
CA PRO A 7 -33.44 -60.04 -8.50
C PRO A 7 -33.60 -58.75 -9.31
N LEU A 8 -34.72 -58.59 -10.03
CA LEU A 8 -34.97 -57.41 -10.85
C LEU A 8 -35.09 -56.13 -10.00
N ILE A 9 -35.74 -56.23 -8.84
CA ILE A 9 -35.89 -55.12 -7.88
C ILE A 9 -34.52 -54.65 -7.37
N PHE A 10 -33.60 -55.58 -7.08
CA PHE A 10 -32.24 -55.24 -6.64
C PHE A 10 -31.44 -54.51 -7.71
N TYR A 11 -31.53 -54.94 -8.98
CA TYR A 11 -30.86 -54.24 -10.08
C TYR A 11 -31.39 -52.82 -10.27
N VAL A 12 -32.72 -52.63 -10.16
CA VAL A 12 -33.34 -51.31 -10.27
C VAL A 12 -32.92 -50.40 -9.11
N LEU A 13 -32.92 -50.91 -7.87
CA LEU A 13 -32.44 -50.16 -6.70
C LEU A 13 -30.97 -49.76 -6.85
N PHE A 14 -30.12 -50.66 -7.30
CA PHE A 14 -28.70 -50.39 -7.52
C PHE A 14 -28.49 -49.31 -8.60
N LEU A 15 -29.28 -49.35 -9.69
CA LEU A 15 -29.22 -48.35 -10.75
C LEU A 15 -29.65 -46.97 -10.24
N ILE A 16 -30.69 -46.88 -9.41
CA ILE A 16 -31.12 -45.62 -8.78
C ILE A 16 -30.01 -45.04 -7.90
N VAL A 17 -29.33 -45.87 -7.11
CA VAL A 17 -28.21 -45.45 -6.27
C VAL A 17 -27.07 -44.88 -7.13
N ILE A 18 -26.68 -45.57 -8.21
CA ILE A 18 -25.63 -45.09 -9.11
C ILE A 18 -26.00 -43.73 -9.72
N VAL A 19 -27.21 -43.59 -10.25
CA VAL A 19 -27.69 -42.34 -10.86
C VAL A 19 -27.65 -41.20 -9.84
N THR A 20 -28.05 -41.48 -8.60
CA THR A 20 -28.05 -40.48 -7.51
C THR A 20 -26.63 -40.03 -7.18
N ILE A 21 -25.69 -40.97 -7.02
CA ILE A 21 -24.28 -40.65 -6.78
C ILE A 21 -23.69 -39.81 -7.92
N PHE A 22 -24.01 -40.17 -9.16
CA PHE A 22 -23.54 -39.43 -10.33
C PHE A 22 -24.06 -37.99 -10.34
N PHE A 23 -25.34 -37.81 -10.00
CA PHE A 23 -25.94 -36.49 -9.91
C PHE A 23 -25.29 -35.64 -8.81
N ILE A 24 -25.05 -36.23 -7.63
CA ILE A 24 -24.34 -35.57 -6.53
C ILE A 24 -22.93 -35.17 -6.97
N ALA A 25 -22.18 -36.07 -7.62
CA ALA A 25 -20.83 -35.79 -8.09
C ALA A 25 -20.78 -34.60 -9.06
N VAL A 26 -21.72 -34.54 -10.01
CA VAL A 26 -21.81 -33.42 -10.96
C VAL A 26 -22.10 -32.09 -10.24
N VAL A 27 -23.01 -32.09 -9.26
CA VAL A 27 -23.34 -30.89 -8.48
C VAL A 27 -22.14 -30.42 -7.67
N VAL A 28 -21.43 -31.35 -7.01
CA VAL A 28 -20.22 -31.01 -6.23
C VAL A 28 -19.15 -30.39 -7.12
N VAL A 29 -18.86 -31.02 -8.27
CA VAL A 29 -17.88 -30.48 -9.24
C VAL A 29 -18.28 -29.09 -9.71
N LYS A 30 -19.57 -28.87 -10.00
CA LYS A 30 -20.07 -27.56 -10.43
C LYS A 30 -19.86 -26.49 -9.34
N ILE A 31 -20.24 -26.79 -8.10
CA ILE A 31 -20.08 -25.87 -6.96
C ILE A 31 -18.60 -25.53 -6.75
N SER A 32 -17.73 -26.54 -6.70
CA SER A 32 -16.30 -26.33 -6.51
C SER A 32 -15.68 -25.49 -7.63
N TYR A 33 -16.15 -25.66 -8.87
CA TYR A 33 -15.72 -24.83 -9.99
C TYR A 33 -16.15 -23.37 -9.84
N GLU A 34 -17.41 -23.12 -9.48
CA GLU A 34 -17.93 -21.77 -9.23
C GLU A 34 -17.20 -21.09 -8.07
N GLU A 35 -16.93 -21.79 -6.98
CA GLU A 35 -16.14 -21.28 -5.84
C GLU A 35 -14.70 -20.93 -6.26
N THR A 36 -14.08 -21.78 -7.09
CA THR A 36 -12.72 -21.53 -7.60
C THR A 36 -12.68 -20.29 -8.49
N ILE A 37 -13.67 -20.09 -9.35
CA ILE A 37 -13.76 -18.88 -10.17
C ILE A 37 -13.94 -17.65 -9.29
N ARG A 38 -14.89 -17.71 -8.35
CA ARG A 38 -15.17 -16.58 -7.46
C ARG A 38 -13.96 -16.17 -6.63
N SER A 39 -13.26 -17.14 -6.04
CA SER A 39 -12.05 -16.87 -5.26
C SER A 39 -10.94 -16.26 -6.11
N LYS A 40 -10.76 -16.71 -7.36
CA LYS A 40 -9.82 -16.08 -8.30
C LYS A 40 -10.19 -14.63 -8.61
N GLU A 41 -11.46 -14.37 -8.87
CA GLU A 41 -11.94 -13.01 -9.16
C GLU A 41 -11.76 -12.09 -7.95
N GLU A 42 -12.07 -12.57 -6.74
CA GLU A 42 -11.84 -11.82 -5.51
C GLU A 42 -10.34 -11.53 -5.29
N ALA A 43 -9.47 -12.50 -5.56
CA ALA A 43 -8.02 -12.32 -5.46
C ALA A 43 -7.51 -11.29 -6.47
N GLU A 44 -7.98 -11.33 -7.72
CA GLU A 44 -7.61 -10.38 -8.77
C GLU A 44 -8.06 -8.96 -8.43
N ARG A 45 -9.28 -8.80 -7.91
CA ARG A 45 -9.80 -7.50 -7.43
C ARG A 45 -8.96 -6.94 -6.28
N ARG A 46 -8.56 -7.78 -5.33
CA ARG A 46 -7.68 -7.38 -4.21
C ARG A 46 -6.31 -6.95 -4.74
N LEU A 47 -5.72 -7.74 -5.62
CA LEU A 47 -4.42 -7.42 -6.23
C LEU A 47 -4.47 -6.08 -6.96
N LYS A 48 -5.51 -5.84 -7.77
CA LYS A 48 -5.70 -4.57 -8.47
C LYS A 48 -5.83 -3.40 -7.50
N THR A 49 -6.59 -3.56 -6.42
CA THR A 49 -6.75 -2.54 -5.38
C THR A 49 -5.44 -2.20 -4.69
N GLU A 50 -4.67 -3.22 -4.28
CA GLU A 50 -3.37 -3.02 -3.63
C GLU A 50 -2.35 -2.37 -4.56
N ASN A 51 -2.30 -2.78 -5.83
CA ASN A 51 -1.44 -2.13 -6.82
C ASN A 51 -1.82 -0.66 -7.03
N GLN A 52 -3.11 -0.35 -7.12
CA GLN A 52 -3.56 1.04 -7.24
C GLN A 52 -3.19 1.86 -6.01
N LYS A 53 -3.31 1.28 -4.81
CA LYS A 53 -2.89 1.91 -3.56
C LYS A 53 -1.38 2.17 -3.55
N GLN A 54 -0.58 1.21 -4.00
CA GLN A 54 0.87 1.37 -4.11
C GLN A 54 1.24 2.52 -5.06
N VAL A 55 0.61 2.59 -6.23
CA VAL A 55 0.82 3.68 -7.20
C VAL A 55 0.43 5.02 -6.58
N SER A 56 -0.71 5.08 -5.89
CA SER A 56 -1.16 6.30 -5.19
C SER A 56 -0.16 6.75 -4.12
N LEU A 57 0.32 5.82 -3.29
CA LEU A 57 1.31 6.11 -2.25
C LEU A 57 2.64 6.57 -2.84
N GLN A 58 3.05 5.99 -3.97
CA GLN A 58 4.27 6.41 -4.65
C GLN A 58 4.13 7.83 -5.22
N ALA A 59 2.97 8.18 -5.79
CA ALA A 59 2.68 9.52 -6.25
C ALA A 59 2.65 10.52 -5.09
N GLU A 60 2.02 10.17 -3.97
CA GLU A 60 2.01 10.99 -2.76
C GLU A 60 3.41 11.19 -2.19
N TYR A 61 4.22 10.12 -2.14
CA TYR A 61 5.62 10.20 -1.72
C TYR A 61 6.42 11.15 -2.61
N GLN A 62 6.25 11.06 -3.93
CA GLN A 62 6.90 11.98 -4.87
C GLN A 62 6.43 13.43 -4.68
N ASP A 63 5.14 13.66 -4.43
CA ASP A 63 4.60 14.99 -4.17
C ASP A 63 5.17 15.62 -2.88
N VAL A 64 5.24 14.85 -1.78
CA VAL A 64 5.77 15.37 -0.51
C VAL A 64 7.31 15.49 -0.48
N THR A 65 8.01 14.74 -1.33
CA THR A 65 9.47 14.83 -1.46
C THR A 65 9.92 15.85 -2.51
N ALA A 66 9.00 16.40 -3.29
CA ALA A 66 9.30 17.45 -4.25
C ALA A 66 9.85 18.69 -3.53
N GLU A 67 11.00 19.20 -3.99
CA GLU A 67 11.67 20.34 -3.37
C GLU A 67 10.75 21.56 -3.25
N ASP A 68 9.94 21.83 -4.26
CA ASP A 68 9.00 22.95 -4.25
C ASP A 68 7.94 22.80 -3.16
N LYS A 69 7.45 21.57 -2.94
CA LYS A 69 6.47 21.27 -1.89
C LYS A 69 7.10 21.41 -0.52
N ILE A 70 8.32 20.91 -0.34
CA ILE A 70 9.10 21.03 0.89
C ILE A 70 9.36 22.51 1.19
N ARG A 71 9.84 23.27 0.20
CA ARG A 71 10.14 24.70 0.33
C ARG A 71 8.88 25.49 0.66
N PHE A 72 7.78 25.21 -0.03
CA PHE A 72 6.49 25.83 0.22
C PHE A 72 6.01 25.56 1.65
N SER A 73 6.02 24.30 2.10
CA SER A 73 5.61 23.95 3.47
C SER A 73 6.54 24.58 4.52
N ALA A 74 7.86 24.57 4.28
CA ALA A 74 8.84 25.20 5.17
C ALA A 74 8.59 26.71 5.30
N SER A 75 8.33 27.42 4.19
CA SER A 75 8.08 28.86 4.23
C SER A 75 6.70 29.23 4.76
N SER A 76 5.65 28.51 4.34
CA SER A 76 4.26 28.90 4.61
C SER A 76 3.73 28.38 5.95
N GLN A 77 4.12 27.17 6.35
CA GLN A 77 3.60 26.53 7.57
C GLN A 77 4.57 26.65 8.74
N LEU A 78 5.87 26.55 8.48
CA LEU A 78 6.90 26.57 9.52
C LEU A 78 7.57 27.95 9.68
N GLY A 79 7.19 28.95 8.85
CA GLY A 79 7.76 30.29 8.89
C GLY A 79 9.27 30.33 8.61
N MET A 80 9.82 29.28 7.98
CA MET A 80 11.25 29.18 7.70
C MET A 80 11.61 30.09 6.54
N ILE A 81 12.53 31.01 6.80
CA ILE A 81 13.05 31.93 5.81
C ILE A 81 14.33 31.31 5.26
N LYS A 82 14.48 31.24 3.92
CA LYS A 82 15.72 30.76 3.32
C LYS A 82 16.86 31.62 3.88
N ARG A 83 17.88 30.98 4.46
CA ARG A 83 19.09 31.67 4.90
C ARG A 83 19.73 32.27 3.66
N ILE A 84 19.51 33.57 3.47
CA ILE A 84 20.17 34.35 2.44
C ILE A 84 21.64 34.33 2.84
N GLU A 85 22.55 34.01 1.91
CA GLU A 85 23.96 34.28 2.16
C GLU A 85 24.09 35.75 2.60
N PRO A 86 24.85 36.05 3.67
CA PRO A 86 25.00 37.41 4.11
C PRO A 86 25.51 38.25 2.94
N SER A 87 24.71 39.24 2.53
CA SER A 87 25.02 40.17 1.43
C SER A 87 26.42 40.79 1.58
N ILE A 88 26.91 40.88 2.82
CA ILE A 88 28.20 41.46 3.17
C ILE A 88 28.88 40.55 4.20
N VAL A 89 29.97 39.91 3.78
CA VAL A 89 30.90 39.22 4.69
C VAL A 89 32.08 40.15 4.96
N ILE A 90 32.05 40.85 6.09
CA ILE A 90 33.18 41.66 6.52
C ILE A 90 34.20 40.75 7.18
N LYS A 91 35.32 40.50 6.49
CA LYS A 91 36.47 39.81 7.08
C LYS A 91 37.31 40.83 7.84
N VAL A 92 37.26 40.78 9.16
CA VAL A 92 38.04 41.66 10.03
C VAL A 92 39.27 40.90 10.56
N PRO A 93 40.48 41.48 10.53
CA PRO A 93 41.65 40.89 11.17
C PRO A 93 41.43 40.78 12.67
N LYS A 94 41.91 39.69 13.27
CA LYS A 94 41.69 39.42 14.69
C LYS A 94 42.30 40.50 15.58
N GLU A 95 43.42 41.11 15.17
CA GLU A 95 44.08 42.20 15.92
C GLU A 95 43.16 43.41 16.12
N LYS A 96 42.35 43.75 15.10
CA LYS A 96 41.41 44.87 15.20
C LYS A 96 40.25 44.59 16.14
N ILE A 97 39.87 43.33 16.31
CA ILE A 97 38.80 42.95 17.25
C ILE A 97 39.30 43.15 18.68
N GLU A 98 40.53 42.70 18.97
CA GLU A 98 41.17 42.84 20.29
C GLU A 98 41.44 44.32 20.64
N GLU A 99 41.81 45.14 19.65
CA GLU A 99 42.00 46.59 19.83
C GLU A 99 40.68 47.29 20.18
N PHE A 100 39.58 46.97 19.49
CA PHE A 100 38.25 47.51 19.79
C PHE A 100 37.71 47.05 21.14
N GLU A 101 37.95 45.79 21.52
CA GLU A 101 37.51 45.23 22.81
C GLU A 101 38.23 45.90 23.99
N ASN A 102 39.52 46.15 23.86
CA ASN A 102 40.29 46.91 24.86
C ASN A 102 39.81 48.36 24.96
N GLU A 103 39.51 49.02 23.83
CA GLU A 103 39.02 50.39 23.83
C GLU A 103 37.61 50.53 24.44
N LEU A 104 36.75 49.52 24.27
CA LEU A 104 35.43 49.44 24.90
C LEU A 104 35.54 49.23 26.42
N ASN A 105 36.40 48.32 26.87
CA ASN A 105 36.59 48.06 28.30
C ASN A 105 37.16 49.29 29.02
N LEU A 106 38.15 49.98 28.43
CA LEU A 106 38.70 51.23 28.98
C LEU A 106 37.69 52.39 29.11
N LYS A 107 36.58 52.34 28.37
CA LYS A 107 35.61 53.42 28.29
C LYS A 107 34.37 53.19 29.15
N TYR A 108 34.06 51.94 29.47
CA TYR A 108 32.83 51.54 30.15
C TYR A 108 33.02 50.67 31.39
N GLU A 109 34.25 50.21 31.67
CA GLU A 109 34.68 49.68 32.98
C GLU A 109 35.65 50.65 33.67
#